data_AF-A0A918CDP6-F1
#
_entry.id   AF-A0A918CDP6-F1
#
_cell.length_a   1.000
_cell.length_b   1.000
_cell.length_c   1.000
_cell.angle_alpha   90.00
_cell.angle_beta   90.00
_cell.angle_gamma   90.00
#
_symmetry.space_group_name_H-M   'P 1'
#
loop_
_entity.id
_entity.type
_entity.pdbx_description
1 polymer ?
#
loop_
_entity_poly.entity_id
_entity_poly.type
_entity_poly.pdbx_seq_one_letter_code
_entity_poly.pdbx_strand_id
1 'polypeptide(L)' 'MAGILSHTPGIKVHGMPDQMFVGIDVSKARLDVVVLPSGEVFAVDNTASGLTELLIRLSDLQPQLVVLEAIGCDVGAA' A
#
# COMPACT_ATOMS: atom_id res chain seq x y z
N MET A 1 -2.85 -31.19 20.74
CA MET A 1 -3.40 -31.27 19.37
C MET A 1 -2.87 -30.07 18.60
N ALA A 2 -1.85 -30.28 17.76
CA ALA A 2 -1.28 -29.21 16.94
C ALA A 2 -2.10 -29.09 15.66
N GLY A 3 -2.88 -28.00 15.55
CA GLY A 3 -3.62 -27.67 14.35
C GLY A 3 -2.63 -27.26 13.25
N ILE A 4 -2.74 -27.92 12.10
CA ILE A 4 -1.99 -27.62 10.88
C ILE A 4 -2.40 -26.21 10.42
N LEU A 5 -1.49 -25.25 10.55
CA LEU A 5 -1.66 -23.94 9.94
C LEU A 5 -1.33 -24.07 8.46
N SER A 6 -2.39 -24.07 7.66
CA SER A 6 -2.37 -23.80 6.22
C SER A 6 -1.36 -22.69 5.90
N HIS A 7 -0.28 -23.06 5.22
CA HIS A 7 0.75 -22.13 4.75
C HIS A 7 0.30 -21.57 3.40
N THR A 8 -0.39 -20.43 3.41
CA THR A 8 -0.56 -19.60 2.21
C THR A 8 0.74 -18.82 2.01
N PRO A 9 1.40 -18.86 0.83
CA PRO A 9 2.55 -17.99 0.56
C PRO A 9 2.03 -16.58 0.30
N GLY A 10 1.89 -15.81 1.37
CA GLY A 10 1.66 -14.36 1.35
C GLY A 10 2.53 -13.73 2.44
N ILE A 11 3.12 -12.57 2.16
CA ILE A 11 4.01 -11.82 3.05
C ILE A 11 3.40 -11.77 4.47
N LYS A 12 4.08 -12.38 5.45
CA LYS A 12 3.66 -12.35 6.85
C LYS A 12 4.27 -11.13 7.53
N VAL A 13 3.49 -10.05 7.61
CA VAL A 13 3.90 -8.85 8.36
C VAL A 13 3.84 -9.18 9.85
N HIS A 14 4.98 -9.35 10.50
CA HIS A 14 5.06 -9.49 11.96
C HIS A 14 5.06 -8.08 12.61
N GLY A 15 4.06 -7.27 12.26
CA GLY A 15 3.89 -5.94 12.86
C GLY A 15 3.50 -6.08 14.32
N MET A 16 4.17 -5.34 15.21
CA MET A 16 3.62 -5.12 16.55
C MET A 16 2.31 -4.33 16.41
N PRO A 17 1.33 -4.47 17.32
CA PRO A 17 -0.02 -3.91 17.14
C PRO A 17 -0.08 -2.38 16.92
N ASP A 18 0.98 -1.64 17.31
CA ASP A 18 1.10 -0.18 17.14
C ASP A 18 1.84 0.24 15.85
N GLN A 19 2.29 -0.71 15.04
CA GLN A 19 3.13 -0.46 13.87
C GLN A 19 2.28 -0.46 12.59
N MET A 20 2.17 0.70 11.95
CA MET A 20 1.43 0.88 10.69
C MET A 20 2.36 0.80 9.48
N PHE A 21 1.96 0.03 8.47
CA PHE A 21 2.67 -0.15 7.20
C PHE A 21 1.75 0.18 6.04
N VAL A 22 2.29 0.76 4.98
CA VAL A 22 1.52 1.09 3.77
C VAL A 22 2.19 0.50 2.54
N GLY A 23 1.42 -0.23 1.73
CA GLY A 23 1.81 -0.61 0.38
C GLY A 23 1.05 0.24 -0.64
N ILE A 24 1.73 0.70 -1.68
CA ILE A 24 1.15 1.51 -2.76
C ILE A 24 1.55 0.90 -4.10
N ASP A 25 0.55 0.46 -4.87
CA ASP A 25 0.71 0.06 -6.26
C ASP A 25 0.43 1.26 -7.17
N VAL A 26 1.38 1.57 -8.06
CA VAL A 26 1.41 2.78 -8.88
C VAL A 26 1.02 2.44 -10.31
N SER A 27 -0.05 3.05 -10.80
CA SER A 27 -0.45 3.03 -12.21
C SER A 27 -0.46 4.44 -12.83
N LYS A 28 -0.63 4.52 -14.16
CA LYS A 28 -0.72 5.80 -14.88
C LYS A 28 -1.87 6.69 -14.39
N ALA A 29 -3.01 6.09 -14.03
CA ALA A 29 -4.22 6.83 -13.69
C ALA A 29 -4.42 7.01 -12.17
N ARG A 30 -4.00 6.04 -11.36
CA ARG A 30 -4.32 5.98 -9.92
C ARG A 30 -3.25 5.27 -9.10
N LEU A 31 -3.28 5.51 -7.80
CA LEU A 31 -2.46 4.86 -6.78
C LEU A 31 -3.38 4.02 -5.90
N ASP A 32 -3.17 2.70 -5.87
CA ASP A 32 -3.91 1.78 -5.01
C ASP A 32 -3.14 1.56 -3.71
N VAL A 33 -3.79 1.75 -2.57
CA VAL A 33 -3.14 1.80 -1.25
C VAL A 33 -3.72 0.75 -0.33
N VAL A 34 -2.86 0.01 0.35
CA VAL A 34 -3.23 -0.95 1.41
C VAL A 34 -2.53 -0.55 2.71
N VAL A 35 -3.28 -0.47 3.80
CA VAL A 35 -2.78 -0.13 5.14
C VAL A 35 -2.82 -1.37 6.03
N LEU A 36 -1.69 -1.73 6.63
CA LEU A 36 -1.55 -2.88 7.52
C LEU A 36 -1.21 -2.40 8.95
N PRO A 37 -1.72 -3.09 9.99
CA PRO A 37 -2.48 -4.35 9.95
C PRO A 37 -3.99 -4.17 9.71
N SER A 38 -4.50 -2.94 9.64
CA SER A 38 -5.95 -2.65 9.56
C SER A 38 -6.68 -3.33 8.39
N GLY A 39 -5.97 -3.58 7.28
CA GLY A 39 -6.55 -4.08 6.04
C GLY A 39 -7.35 -3.01 5.28
N GLU A 40 -7.29 -1.74 5.67
CA GLU A 40 -7.92 -0.65 4.94
C GLU A 40 -7.30 -0.54 3.53
N VAL A 41 -8.18 -0.38 2.54
CA VAL A 41 -7.79 -0.19 1.14
C VAL A 41 -8.49 1.05 0.61
N PHE A 42 -7.74 1.91 -0.05
CA PHE A 42 -8.27 3.08 -0.76
C PHE A 42 -7.45 3.36 -2.01
N ALA A 43 -7.92 4.28 -2.84
CA ALA A 43 -7.16 4.74 -3.98
C ALA A 43 -7.34 6.24 -4.19
N VAL A 44 -6.32 6.85 -4.78
CA VAL A 44 -6.33 8.25 -5.20
C VAL A 44 -5.93 8.33 -6.66
N ASP A 45 -6.36 9.39 -7.36
CA ASP A 45 -5.86 9.65 -8.70
C ASP A 45 -4.36 9.96 -8.67
N ASN A 46 -3.62 9.53 -9.69
CA ASN A 46 -2.22 9.87 -9.85
C ASN A 46 -2.07 11.29 -10.45
N THR A 47 -2.60 12.27 -9.71
CA THR A 47 -2.58 13.70 -10.02
C THR A 47 -2.03 14.47 -8.83
N ALA A 48 -1.69 15.75 -9.02
CA ALA A 48 -1.21 16.59 -7.92
C ALA A 48 -2.21 16.67 -6.75
N SER A 49 -3.52 16.71 -7.05
CA SER A 49 -4.56 16.72 -6.02
C SER A 49 -4.64 15.38 -5.29
N GLY A 50 -4.60 14.27 -6.01
CA GLY A 50 -4.62 12.93 -5.40
C GLY A 50 -3.38 12.64 -4.56
N LEU A 51 -2.19 13.11 -4.99
CA LEU A 51 -0.98 13.05 -4.17
C LEU A 51 -1.12 13.87 -2.88
N THR A 52 -1.74 15.05 -2.95
CA THR A 52 -1.99 15.87 -1.76
C THR A 52 -2.89 15.15 -0.77
N GLU A 53 -3.97 14.53 -1.25
CA GLU A 53 -4.86 13.71 -0.43
C GLU A 53 -4.11 12.53 0.20
N LEU A 54 -3.31 11.81 -0.58
CA LEU A 54 -2.51 10.70 -0.09
C LEU A 54 -1.55 11.16 1.02
N LEU A 55 -0.85 12.28 0.83
CA LEU A 55 0.10 12.80 1.83
C LEU A 55 -0.60 13.19 3.14
N ILE A 56 -1.81 13.75 3.08
CA ILE A 56 -2.61 14.05 4.28
C ILE A 56 -2.91 12.76 5.03
N ARG A 57 -3.43 11.74 4.34
CA ARG A 57 -3.75 10.44 4.97
C ARG A 57 -2.52 9.75 5.55
N LEU A 58 -1.39 9.75 4.83
CA LEU A 58 -0.14 9.16 5.34
C LEU A 58 0.39 9.92 6.56
N SER A 59 0.20 11.24 6.62
CA SER A 59 0.59 12.05 7.79
C SER A 59 -0.24 11.70 9.02
N ASP A 60 -1.54 11.46 8.86
CA ASP A 60 -2.41 11.05 9.96
C ASP A 60 -2.10 9.62 10.45
N LEU A 61 -1.82 8.71 9.51
CA LEU A 61 -1.50 7.30 9.80
C LEU A 61 -0.11 7.10 10.42
N GLN A 62 0.83 8.03 10.18
CA GLN A 62 2.23 7.94 10.63
C GLN A 62 2.87 6.56 10.41
N PRO A 63 2.82 6.02 9.18
CA PRO A 63 3.34 4.69 8.91
C PRO A 63 4.86 4.68 9.08
N GLN A 64 5.38 3.57 9.59
CA GLN A 64 6.82 3.41 9.76
C GLN A 64 7.53 3.08 8.47
N LEU A 65 6.80 2.48 7.52
CA LEU A 65 7.29 2.14 6.21
C LEU A 65 6.18 2.28 5.18
N VAL A 66 6.52 2.95 4.09
CA VAL A 66 5.71 3.01 2.88
C VAL A 66 6.50 2.31 1.78
N VAL A 67 5.90 1.31 1.14
CA VAL A 67 6.47 0.60 -0.02
C VAL A 67 5.72 1.04 -1.26
N LEU A 68 6.43 1.51 -2.29
CA LEU A 68 5.87 1.79 -3.61
C LEU A 68 6.31 0.69 -4.59
N GLU A 69 5.33 0.09 -5.26
CA GLU A 69 5.52 -0.78 -6.42
C GLU A 69 5.05 -0.04 -7.67
N ALA A 70 5.89 0.01 -8.71
CA ALA A 70 5.53 0.64 -9.97
C ALA A 70 5.88 -0.31 -11.12
N ILE A 71 4.89 -0.67 -11.93
CA ILE A 71 5.11 -1.44 -13.16
C ILE A 71 5.27 -0.47 -14.32
N GLY A 72 6.51 -0.31 -14.78
CA GLY A 72 6.83 0.50 -15.96
C GLY A 72 6.51 -0.25 -17.25
N CYS A 73 5.44 0.13 -17.95
CA CYS A 73 5.27 -0.13 -19.37
C CYS A 73 4.86 1.18 -20.05
N ASP A 74 5.84 2.04 -20.26
CA ASP A 74 5.68 3.15 -21.19
C ASP A 74 6.32 2.75 -22.52
N VAL A 75 5.49 2.27 -23.45
CA VAL A 75 5.84 2.34 -24.87
C VAL A 75 5.43 3.74 -25.30
N GLY A 76 6.42 4.60 -25.54
CA GLY A 76 6.24 6.03 -25.72
C GLY A 76 5.10 6.36 -26.69
N ALA A 77 4.30 7.37 -26.33
CA ALA A 77 3.34 7.97 -27.24
C ALA A 77 4.07 8.48 -28.48
N ALA A 78 3.75 7.89 -29.64
CA ALA A 78 4.14 8.37 -30.96
C ALA A 78 3.35 9.62 -31.35
#